data_AF-H8MJD3-F1
#
_entry.id   AF-H8MJD3-F1
#
_cell.length_a   1.000
_cell.length_b   1.000
_cell.length_c   1.000
_cell.angle_alpha   90.00
_cell.angle_beta   90.00
_cell.angle_gamma   90.00
#
_symmetry.space_group_name_H-M   'P 1'
#
loop_
_entity.id
_entity.type
_entity.pdbx_description
1 polymer ?
#
loop_
_entity_poly.entity_id
_entity_poly.type
_entity_poly.pdbx_seq_one_letter_code
_entity_poly.pdbx_strand_id
1 'polypeptide(L)'
;MQPPLATEAQAPEVRLVGRLVTELEAVGAWLQPHFRRREAHATAVEYVKALLGRAQRKNVWGLSEDAGHRAPYAFQHLLLRAKWDADAVRDDVLEYARRALGEGGILAVDETGFLKKGEKSVGVARQYTGTAGKVENAQVGVFLSYATPRGHALVDRELYLPEPWTQDGARRRAEAFRTSGL
;
A
#
# COMPACT_ATOMS: atom_id res chain seq x y z
N MET A 1 -10.11 -52.09 -22.02
CA MET A 1 -9.63 -51.04 -21.10
C MET A 1 -9.38 -49.79 -21.92
N GLN A 2 -10.21 -48.77 -21.73
CA GLN A 2 -10.02 -47.45 -22.33
C GLN A 2 -9.10 -46.65 -21.39
N PRO A 3 -8.02 -46.01 -21.86
CA PRO A 3 -7.31 -45.04 -21.04
C PRO A 3 -8.22 -43.83 -20.81
N PRO A 4 -8.17 -43.15 -19.65
CA PRO A 4 -8.86 -41.88 -19.51
C PRO A 4 -8.17 -40.86 -20.43
N LEU A 5 -8.94 -40.37 -21.39
CA LEU A 5 -8.58 -39.24 -22.24
C LEU A 5 -8.82 -37.93 -21.50
N ALA A 6 -7.92 -36.98 -21.75
CA ALA A 6 -8.05 -35.54 -21.54
C ALA A 6 -8.07 -35.05 -20.07
N THR A 7 -6.90 -34.52 -19.67
CA THR A 7 -6.78 -33.44 -18.69
C THR A 7 -7.76 -32.32 -19.08
N GLU A 8 -8.89 -32.23 -18.37
CA GLU A 8 -9.80 -31.09 -18.47
C GLU A 8 -9.02 -29.82 -18.17
N ALA A 9 -8.94 -28.94 -19.17
CA ALA A 9 -8.43 -27.59 -19.00
C ALA A 9 -9.23 -26.89 -17.90
N GLN A 10 -8.65 -26.79 -16.70
CA GLN A 10 -9.25 -26.20 -15.50
C GLN A 10 -10.05 -24.95 -15.83
N ALA A 11 -11.27 -24.82 -15.29
CA ALA A 11 -12.18 -23.69 -15.54
C ALA A 11 -11.47 -22.32 -15.49
N PRO A 12 -11.87 -21.32 -16.30
CA PRO A 12 -11.19 -20.02 -16.40
C PRO A 12 -10.98 -19.33 -15.04
N GLU A 13 -11.90 -19.52 -14.09
CA GLU A 13 -11.79 -19.03 -12.72
C GLU A 13 -10.67 -19.71 -11.93
N VAL A 14 -10.48 -21.02 -12.08
CA VAL A 14 -9.40 -21.79 -11.45
C VAL A 14 -8.04 -21.33 -11.99
N ARG A 15 -7.95 -21.06 -13.30
CA ARG A 15 -6.73 -20.50 -13.92
C ARG A 15 -6.44 -19.08 -13.44
N LEU A 16 -7.46 -18.25 -13.28
CA LEU A 16 -7.31 -16.89 -12.75
C LEU A 16 -6.82 -16.91 -11.30
N VAL A 17 -7.42 -17.74 -10.45
CA VAL A 17 -7.01 -17.91 -9.06
C VAL A 17 -5.58 -18.47 -8.98
N GLY A 18 -5.25 -19.48 -9.78
CA GLY A 18 -3.89 -20.03 -9.84
C GLY A 18 -2.86 -18.97 -10.23
N ARG A 19 -3.16 -18.15 -11.25
CA ARG A 19 -2.30 -17.04 -11.65
C ARG A 19 -2.14 -16.02 -10.53
N LEU A 20 -3.24 -15.62 -9.85
CA LEU A 20 -3.17 -14.67 -8.74
C LEU A 20 -2.28 -15.17 -7.60
N VAL A 21 -2.32 -16.47 -7.29
CA VAL A 21 -1.44 -17.07 -6.27
C VAL A 21 0.02 -16.95 -6.70
N THR A 22 0.35 -17.34 -7.93
CA THR A 22 1.73 -17.26 -8.44
C THR A 22 2.25 -15.82 -8.48
N GLU A 23 1.45 -14.88 -8.95
CA GLU A 23 1.82 -13.45 -8.99
C GLU A 23 2.04 -12.91 -7.57
N LEU A 24 1.24 -13.36 -6.59
CA LEU A 24 1.37 -12.92 -5.21
C LEU A 24 2.58 -13.54 -4.49
N GLU A 25 2.96 -14.77 -4.85
CA GLU A 25 4.24 -15.36 -4.43
C GLU A 25 5.42 -14.61 -5.05
N ALA A 26 5.33 -14.23 -6.32
CA ALA A 26 6.36 -13.42 -6.98
C ALA A 26 6.49 -12.04 -6.33
N VAL A 27 5.37 -11.37 -6.02
CA VAL A 27 5.36 -10.13 -5.23
C VAL A 27 5.99 -10.35 -3.86
N GLY A 28 5.68 -11.46 -3.19
CA GLY A 28 6.31 -11.83 -1.94
C GLY A 28 7.83 -11.94 -2.07
N ALA A 29 8.34 -12.71 -3.01
CA ALA A 29 9.78 -12.86 -3.24
C ALA A 29 10.44 -11.52 -3.58
N TRP A 30 9.78 -10.70 -4.39
CA TRP A 30 10.25 -9.36 -4.78
C TRP A 30 10.32 -8.39 -3.60
N LEU A 31 9.38 -8.45 -2.66
CA LEU A 31 9.40 -7.62 -1.45
C LEU A 31 10.49 -8.03 -0.45
N GLN A 32 10.93 -9.29 -0.46
CA GLN A 32 11.81 -9.87 0.56
C GLN A 32 13.08 -9.04 0.87
N PRO A 33 13.84 -8.51 -0.11
CA PRO A 33 15.08 -7.78 0.15
C PRO A 33 14.88 -6.51 0.99
N HIS A 34 13.67 -5.96 0.98
CA HIS A 34 13.34 -4.69 1.65
C HIS A 34 13.01 -4.85 3.13
N PHE A 35 12.96 -6.09 3.64
CA PHE A 35 12.64 -6.39 5.02
C PHE A 35 13.85 -6.95 5.76
N ARG A 36 14.15 -6.38 6.93
CA ARG A 36 15.24 -6.88 7.78
C ARG A 36 14.91 -8.23 8.44
N ARG A 37 13.64 -8.50 8.70
CA ARG A 37 13.16 -9.70 9.41
C ARG A 37 12.19 -10.49 8.55
N ARG A 38 12.36 -11.81 8.52
CA ARG A 38 11.51 -12.72 7.76
C ARG A 38 10.06 -12.70 8.24
N GLU A 39 9.83 -12.52 9.54
CA GLU A 39 8.49 -12.42 10.10
C GLU A 39 7.76 -11.16 9.62
N ALA A 40 8.47 -10.02 9.55
CA ALA A 40 7.91 -8.77 9.04
C ALA A 40 7.56 -8.88 7.55
N HIS A 41 8.43 -9.54 6.77
CA HIS A 41 8.18 -9.85 5.37
C HIS A 41 6.94 -10.76 5.20
N ALA A 42 6.85 -11.86 5.95
CA ALA A 42 5.71 -12.76 5.90
C ALA A 42 4.39 -12.03 6.23
N THR A 43 4.39 -11.21 7.29
CA THR A 43 3.25 -10.37 7.66
C THR A 43 2.92 -9.34 6.57
N ALA A 44 3.90 -8.78 5.86
CA ALA A 44 3.65 -7.88 4.74
C ALA A 44 2.93 -8.56 3.57
N VAL A 45 3.33 -9.80 3.24
CA VAL A 45 2.65 -10.60 2.21
C VAL A 45 1.22 -10.93 2.63
N GLU A 46 0.99 -11.29 3.90
CA GLU A 46 -0.35 -11.50 4.46
C GLU A 46 -1.18 -10.21 4.44
N TYR A 47 -0.56 -9.07 4.72
CA TYR A 47 -1.22 -7.77 4.67
C TYR A 47 -1.67 -7.41 3.25
N VAL A 48 -0.82 -7.60 2.25
CA VAL A 48 -1.17 -7.40 0.82
C VAL A 48 -2.31 -8.35 0.41
N LYS A 49 -2.24 -9.63 0.82
CA LYS A 49 -3.33 -10.60 0.63
C LYS A 49 -4.66 -10.09 1.22
N ALA A 50 -4.64 -9.60 2.46
CA ALA A 50 -5.84 -9.07 3.12
C ALA A 50 -6.40 -7.81 2.42
N LEU A 51 -5.52 -6.94 1.92
CA LEU A 51 -5.91 -5.75 1.16
C LEU A 51 -6.59 -6.11 -0.16
N LEU A 52 -6.11 -7.13 -0.87
CA LEU A 52 -6.73 -7.64 -2.10
C LEU A 52 -7.97 -8.52 -1.83
N GLY A 53 -8.11 -9.02 -0.60
CA GLY A 53 -9.26 -9.79 -0.16
C GLY A 53 -10.56 -8.99 -0.07
N ARG A 54 -11.66 -9.66 0.28
CA ARG A 54 -13.01 -9.07 0.32
C ARG A 54 -13.38 -8.42 1.66
N ALA A 55 -12.40 -8.10 2.50
CA ALA A 55 -12.65 -7.49 3.81
C ALA A 55 -13.58 -6.28 3.72
N GLN A 56 -14.73 -6.37 4.40
CA GLN A 56 -15.72 -5.28 4.41
C GLN A 56 -15.18 -4.01 5.07
N ARG A 57 -14.25 -4.15 6.03
CA ARG A 57 -13.59 -3.03 6.70
C ARG A 57 -12.10 -3.10 6.44
N LYS A 58 -11.60 -2.18 5.61
CA LYS A 58 -10.17 -2.02 5.31
C LYS A 58 -9.43 -1.24 6.40
N ASN A 59 -9.63 -1.66 7.65
CA ASN A 59 -8.83 -1.20 8.79
C ASN A 59 -8.01 -2.38 9.34
N VAL A 60 -7.01 -2.09 10.17
CA VAL A 60 -6.08 -3.12 10.64
C VAL A 60 -6.77 -4.27 11.37
N TRP A 61 -7.84 -3.99 12.11
CA TRP A 61 -8.62 -5.02 12.80
C TRP A 61 -9.34 -5.94 11.83
N GLY A 62 -10.17 -5.37 10.94
CA GLY A 62 -10.93 -6.15 9.96
C GLY A 62 -10.04 -6.92 9.00
N LEU A 63 -8.92 -6.33 8.57
CA LEU A 63 -7.93 -7.04 7.77
C LEU A 63 -7.30 -8.21 8.53
N SER A 64 -7.03 -8.04 9.83
CA SER A 64 -6.43 -9.10 10.65
C SER A 64 -7.40 -10.25 10.87
N GLU A 65 -8.68 -9.96 11.12
CA GLU A 65 -9.74 -10.98 11.24
C GLU A 65 -9.90 -11.77 9.94
N ASP A 66 -9.97 -11.08 8.80
CA ASP A 66 -10.06 -11.71 7.48
C ASP A 66 -8.83 -12.57 7.15
N ALA A 67 -7.65 -12.19 7.64
CA ALA A 67 -6.42 -12.97 7.53
C ALA A 67 -6.33 -14.13 8.55
N GLY A 68 -7.33 -14.30 9.41
CA GLY A 68 -7.38 -15.38 10.41
C GLY A 68 -6.57 -15.13 11.68
N HIS A 69 -6.12 -13.90 11.92
CA HIS A 69 -5.42 -13.54 13.15
C HIS A 69 -6.41 -13.29 14.29
N ARG A 70 -6.03 -13.71 15.51
CA ARG A 70 -6.83 -13.49 16.73
C ARG A 70 -6.81 -12.04 17.24
N ALA A 71 -5.85 -11.25 16.77
CA ALA A 71 -5.59 -9.89 17.24
C ALA A 71 -4.88 -9.07 16.15
N PRO A 72 -4.99 -7.73 16.17
CA PRO A 72 -4.43 -6.87 15.13
C PRO A 72 -2.91 -6.66 15.23
N TYR A 73 -2.25 -7.27 16.21
CA TYR A 73 -0.88 -6.90 16.61
C TYR A 73 0.17 -7.14 15.52
N ALA A 74 0.00 -8.17 14.68
CA ALA A 74 0.93 -8.43 13.59
C ALA A 74 0.93 -7.28 12.57
N PHE A 75 -0.24 -6.90 12.06
CA PHE A 75 -0.39 -5.80 11.12
C PHE A 75 -0.09 -4.43 11.75
N GLN A 76 -0.46 -4.22 13.02
CA GLN A 76 -0.05 -3.01 13.75
C GLN A 76 1.47 -2.92 13.89
N HIS A 77 2.14 -4.02 14.20
CA HIS A 77 3.59 -4.05 14.29
C HIS A 77 4.23 -3.76 12.93
N LEU A 78 3.73 -4.38 11.86
CA LEU A 78 4.18 -4.12 10.50
C LEU A 78 4.12 -2.62 10.16
N LEU A 79 2.97 -2.00 10.35
CA LEU A 79 2.73 -0.61 9.93
C LEU A 79 3.40 0.44 10.82
N LEU A 80 3.64 0.13 12.09
CA LEU A 80 4.11 1.13 13.07
C LEU A 80 5.55 0.93 13.54
N ARG A 81 6.10 -0.29 13.45
CA ARG A 81 7.35 -0.64 14.14
C ARG A 81 8.32 -1.46 13.31
N ALA A 82 7.84 -2.24 12.34
CA ALA A 82 8.72 -3.04 11.51
C ALA A 82 9.71 -2.17 10.74
N LYS A 83 10.93 -2.68 10.57
CA LYS A 83 11.98 -2.02 9.80
C LYS A 83 11.98 -2.60 8.39
N TRP A 84 11.53 -1.79 7.45
CA TRP A 84 11.55 -2.05 6.03
C TRP A 84 11.80 -0.74 5.29
N ASP A 85 12.34 -0.85 4.08
CA ASP A 85 12.65 0.31 3.24
C ASP A 85 11.46 0.62 2.33
N ALA A 86 10.66 1.60 2.73
CA ALA A 86 9.46 1.99 1.98
C ALA A 86 9.79 2.73 0.68
N ASP A 87 10.94 3.40 0.61
CA ASP A 87 11.40 4.11 -0.57
C ASP A 87 11.95 3.14 -1.61
N ALA A 88 12.75 2.15 -1.18
CA ALA A 88 13.23 1.10 -2.07
C ALA A 88 12.10 0.24 -2.65
N VAL A 89 11.06 -0.06 -1.87
CA VAL A 89 9.86 -0.72 -2.41
C VAL A 89 9.15 0.17 -3.43
N ARG A 90 9.07 1.48 -3.19
CA ARG A 90 8.48 2.44 -4.14
C ARG A 90 9.27 2.50 -5.45
N ASP A 91 10.59 2.54 -5.38
CA ASP A 91 11.46 2.57 -6.56
C ASP A 91 11.27 1.31 -7.42
N ASP A 92 11.15 0.16 -6.76
CA ASP A 92 10.86 -1.07 -7.46
C ASP A 92 9.43 -1.11 -8.04
N VAL A 93 8.42 -0.50 -7.39
CA VAL A 93 7.05 -0.35 -7.95
C VAL A 93 7.11 0.46 -9.24
N LEU A 94 7.87 1.55 -9.24
CA LEU A 94 8.06 2.38 -10.44
C LEU A 94 8.68 1.56 -11.56
N GLU A 95 9.75 0.80 -11.30
CA GLU A 95 10.39 -0.05 -12.30
C GLU A 95 9.44 -1.14 -12.82
N TYR A 96 8.67 -1.77 -11.93
CA TYR A 96 7.63 -2.73 -12.31
C TYR A 96 6.58 -2.09 -13.22
N ALA A 97 6.08 -0.90 -12.86
CA ALA A 97 5.09 -0.16 -13.64
C ALA A 97 5.63 0.21 -15.02
N ARG A 98 6.90 0.65 -15.12
CA ARG A 98 7.54 0.93 -16.42
C ARG A 98 7.62 -0.29 -17.31
N ARG A 99 8.04 -1.45 -16.77
CA ARG A 99 8.08 -2.71 -17.53
C ARG A 99 6.69 -3.16 -17.96
N ALA A 100 5.73 -3.12 -17.04
CA ALA A 100 4.37 -3.61 -17.26
C ALA A 100 3.55 -2.70 -18.19
N LEU A 101 3.68 -1.37 -18.06
CA LEU A 101 2.87 -0.36 -18.76
C LEU A 101 3.59 0.26 -19.95
N GLY A 102 4.92 0.17 -20.01
CA GLY A 102 5.76 0.58 -21.14
C GLY A 102 6.34 1.96 -20.95
N GLU A 103 7.14 2.40 -21.92
CA GLU A 103 7.75 3.72 -21.95
C GLU A 103 6.84 4.76 -22.62
N GLY A 104 7.17 6.04 -22.44
CA GLY A 104 6.45 7.14 -23.09
C GLY A 104 5.10 7.50 -22.44
N GLY A 105 4.87 7.09 -21.19
CA GLY A 105 3.72 7.51 -20.41
C GLY A 105 3.83 8.93 -19.86
N ILE A 106 2.75 9.38 -19.22
CA ILE A 106 2.70 10.64 -18.48
C ILE A 106 2.75 10.39 -16.98
N LEU A 107 3.19 11.40 -16.25
CA LEU A 107 3.11 11.45 -14.79
C LEU A 107 2.01 12.43 -14.38
N ALA A 108 0.98 11.91 -13.71
CA ALA A 108 -0.10 12.71 -13.15
C ALA A 108 0.11 12.85 -11.64
N VAL A 109 0.08 14.09 -11.16
CA VAL A 109 0.16 14.43 -9.74
C VAL A 109 -1.25 14.77 -9.26
N ASP A 110 -1.65 14.17 -8.15
CA ASP A 110 -2.94 14.47 -7.51
C ASP A 110 -2.81 14.40 -5.99
N GLU A 111 -3.54 15.26 -5.28
CA GLU A 111 -3.59 15.24 -3.82
C GLU A 111 -4.85 14.54 -3.29
N THR A 112 -4.69 13.79 -2.21
CA THR A 112 -5.81 13.19 -1.47
C THR A 112 -5.75 13.62 -0.01
N GLY A 113 -6.87 14.15 0.48
CA GLY A 113 -7.00 14.59 1.85
C GLY A 113 -7.64 13.53 2.76
N PHE A 114 -6.91 13.15 3.79
CA PHE A 114 -7.35 12.23 4.84
C PHE A 114 -7.86 13.02 6.04
N LEU A 115 -9.18 13.03 6.26
CA LEU A 115 -9.78 13.70 7.42
C LEU A 115 -9.27 13.12 8.73
N LYS A 116 -8.92 13.98 9.68
CA LYS A 116 -8.42 13.61 11.00
C LYS A 116 -9.21 14.32 12.09
N LYS A 117 -9.39 13.65 13.23
CA LYS A 117 -10.02 14.24 14.42
C LYS A 117 -9.03 14.79 15.45
N GLY A 118 -7.74 14.45 15.36
CA GLY A 118 -6.70 14.89 16.30
C GLY A 118 -5.51 15.55 15.62
N GLU A 119 -4.50 15.90 16.42
CA GLU A 119 -3.36 16.77 16.01
C GLU A 119 -1.99 16.06 15.98
N LYS A 120 -1.99 14.75 16.27
CA LYS A 120 -0.77 13.95 16.48
C LYS A 120 -0.21 13.31 15.21
N SER A 121 -0.93 13.34 14.09
CA SER A 121 -0.40 12.84 12.82
C SER A 121 0.47 13.91 12.15
N VAL A 122 1.67 13.55 11.70
CA VAL A 122 2.53 14.50 10.98
C VAL A 122 1.78 15.07 9.77
N GLY A 123 1.88 16.39 9.56
CA GLY A 123 1.22 17.07 8.44
C GLY A 123 -0.29 17.31 8.63
N VAL A 124 -0.88 16.92 9.77
CA VAL A 124 -2.28 17.24 10.05
C VAL A 124 -2.46 18.72 10.39
N ALA A 125 -3.33 19.41 9.67
CA ALA A 125 -3.68 20.79 9.95
C ALA A 125 -5.07 21.11 9.40
N ARG A 126 -5.62 22.25 9.82
CA ARG A 126 -6.77 22.84 9.12
C ARG A 126 -6.31 23.40 7.77
N GLN A 127 -6.69 22.72 6.70
CA GLN A 127 -6.32 23.08 5.34
C GLN A 127 -7.42 22.65 4.37
N TYR A 128 -7.43 23.23 3.16
CA TYR A 128 -8.34 22.78 2.12
C TYR A 128 -8.02 21.33 1.75
N THR A 129 -9.06 20.50 1.64
CA THR A 129 -8.94 19.12 1.16
C THR A 129 -9.92 18.91 0.03
N GLY A 130 -9.43 18.48 -1.13
CA GLY A 130 -10.26 18.14 -2.29
C GLY A 130 -11.35 17.13 -1.94
N THR A 131 -11.04 16.15 -1.08
CA THR A 131 -11.97 15.09 -0.67
C THR A 131 -13.18 15.62 0.12
N ALA A 132 -13.03 16.70 0.91
CA ALA A 132 -14.15 17.30 1.64
C ALA A 132 -14.75 18.52 0.94
N GLY A 133 -14.06 19.09 -0.06
CA GLY A 133 -14.47 20.32 -0.77
C GLY A 133 -14.45 21.58 0.11
N LYS A 134 -13.76 21.54 1.25
CA LYS A 134 -13.68 22.65 2.21
C LYS A 134 -12.43 22.55 3.08
N VAL A 135 -12.19 23.60 3.88
CA VAL A 135 -11.16 23.60 4.91
C VAL A 135 -11.61 22.75 6.09
N GLU A 136 -10.87 21.69 6.35
CA GLU A 136 -11.09 20.76 7.47
C GLU A 136 -9.75 20.34 8.08
N ASN A 137 -9.80 19.75 9.28
CA ASN A 137 -8.61 19.15 9.85
C ASN A 137 -8.26 17.86 9.09
N ALA A 138 -7.20 17.92 8.28
CA ALA A 138 -6.82 16.85 7.37
C ALA A 138 -5.30 16.73 7.25
N GLN A 139 -4.87 15.52 6.88
CA GLN A 139 -3.53 15.24 6.37
C GLN A 139 -3.65 15.10 4.86
N VAL A 140 -2.70 15.63 4.08
CA VAL A 140 -2.77 15.58 2.61
C VAL A 140 -1.60 14.75 2.08
N GLY A 141 -1.91 13.65 1.40
CA GLY A 141 -0.94 12.90 0.63
C GLY A 141 -0.92 13.39 -0.82
N VAL A 142 0.26 13.57 -1.39
CA VAL A 142 0.47 13.87 -2.80
C VAL A 142 0.93 12.59 -3.48
N PHE A 143 0.23 12.18 -4.51
CA PHE A 143 0.44 10.90 -5.17
C PHE A 143 0.86 11.10 -6.62
N LEU A 144 1.77 10.25 -7.09
CA LEU A 144 2.23 10.23 -8.46
C LEU A 144 1.70 8.98 -9.16
N SER A 145 0.95 9.16 -10.24
CA SER A 145 0.47 8.08 -11.09
C SER A 145 1.21 8.09 -12.42
N TYR A 146 1.80 6.95 -12.80
CA TYR A 146 2.34 6.72 -14.12
C TYR A 146 1.27 6.12 -15.02
N ALA A 147 0.95 6.79 -16.12
CA ALA A 147 -0.13 6.37 -17.02
C ALA A 147 0.36 6.24 -18.47
N THR A 148 -0.01 5.13 -19.10
CA THR A 148 0.23 4.84 -20.53
C THR A 148 -1.08 4.36 -21.17
N PRO A 149 -1.14 4.19 -22.51
CA PRO A 149 -2.30 3.57 -23.15
C PRO A 149 -2.63 2.15 -22.66
N ARG A 150 -1.71 1.48 -21.95
CA ARG A 150 -1.91 0.12 -21.40
C ARG A 150 -2.52 0.12 -20.00
N GLY A 151 -2.53 1.26 -19.31
CA GLY A 151 -3.03 1.36 -17.94
C GLY A 151 -2.29 2.40 -17.11
N HIS A 152 -2.49 2.36 -15.79
CA HIS A 152 -1.83 3.27 -14.86
C HIS A 152 -1.49 2.57 -13.54
N ALA A 153 -0.52 3.12 -12.82
CA ALA A 153 -0.14 2.67 -11.49
C ALA A 153 0.31 3.87 -10.63
N LEU A 154 0.01 3.82 -9.33
CA LEU A 154 0.64 4.71 -8.36
C LEU A 154 2.10 4.30 -8.19
N VAL A 155 3.00 5.25 -8.42
CA VAL A 155 4.45 5.01 -8.46
C VAL A 155 5.23 5.84 -7.45
N ASP A 156 4.61 6.86 -6.85
CA ASP A 156 5.21 7.62 -5.77
C ASP A 156 4.14 8.20 -4.83
N ARG A 157 4.58 8.55 -3.63
CA ARG A 157 3.76 9.16 -2.59
C ARG A 157 4.62 10.09 -1.75
N GLU A 158 4.10 11.27 -1.46
CA GLU A 158 4.70 12.20 -0.52
C GLU A 158 3.66 12.78 0.43
N LEU A 159 4.12 13.15 1.63
CA LEU A 159 3.26 13.83 2.59
C LEU A 159 3.43 15.34 2.43
N TYR A 160 2.35 16.04 2.09
CA TYR A 160 2.35 17.50 2.16
C TYR A 160 2.47 17.95 3.61
N LEU A 161 3.47 18.79 3.88
CA LEU A 161 3.73 19.38 5.18
C LEU A 161 3.32 20.87 5.16
N PRO A 162 2.22 21.24 5.85
CA PRO A 162 1.85 22.64 6.03
C PRO A 162 2.94 23.42 6.77
N GLU A 163 3.02 24.73 6.56
CA GLU A 163 4.03 25.62 7.16
C GLU A 163 4.21 25.45 8.68
N PRO A 164 3.16 25.31 9.51
CA PRO A 164 3.33 25.07 10.95
C PRO A 164 4.11 23.78 11.27
N TRP A 165 4.02 22.77 10.39
CA TRP A 165 4.78 21.53 10.53
C TRP A 165 6.19 21.64 10.00
N THR A 166 6.49 22.49 9.01
CA THR A 166 7.86 22.64 8.46
C THR A 166 8.77 23.43 9.39
N GLN A 167 8.19 24.30 10.23
CA GLN A 167 8.94 25.11 11.20
C GLN A 167 9.22 24.38 12.52
N ASP A 168 8.45 23.35 12.88
CA ASP A 168 8.62 22.61 14.13
C ASP A 168 9.23 21.20 13.92
N GLY A 169 10.56 21.16 13.84
CA GLY A 169 11.30 19.91 13.67
C GLY A 169 11.23 18.96 14.88
N ALA A 170 11.02 19.49 16.09
CA ALA A 170 10.89 18.67 17.30
C ALA A 170 9.57 17.90 17.30
N ARG A 171 8.48 18.59 16.97
CA ARG A 171 7.17 17.99 16.76
C ARG A 171 7.19 16.96 15.64
N ARG A 172 7.84 17.25 14.50
CA ARG A 172 7.99 16.28 13.40
C ARG A 172 8.65 15.00 13.89
N ARG A 173 9.77 15.07 14.61
CA ARG A 173 10.46 13.88 15.12
C ARG A 173 9.64 13.10 16.15
N ALA A 174 8.93 13.80 17.04
CA ALA A 174 8.08 13.17 18.05
C ALA A 174 6.88 12.41 17.45
N GLU A 175 6.44 12.81 16.26
CA GLU A 175 5.27 12.24 15.58
C GLU A 175 5.62 11.37 14.36
N ALA A 176 6.87 11.45 13.84
CA ALA A 176 7.35 10.64 12.72
C ALA A 176 7.29 9.13 12.99
N PHE A 177 7.56 8.70 14.23
CA PHE A 177 7.45 7.30 14.66
C PHE A 177 6.02 6.74 14.61
N ARG A 178 5.01 7.59 14.38
CA ARG A 178 3.59 7.21 14.36
C ARG A 178 2.93 7.28 12.98
N THR A 179 3.69 7.63 11.93
CA THR A 179 3.13 7.98 10.60
C THR A 179 3.65 7.10 9.44
N SER A 180 4.28 5.94 9.69
CA SER A 180 4.81 5.05 8.63
C SER A 180 3.75 4.30 7.79
N GLY A 181 2.53 4.84 7.68
CA GLY A 181 1.38 4.18 7.04
C GLY A 181 0.58 5.12 6.14
N LEU A 182 1.26 5.81 5.22
CA LEU A 182 0.63 6.36 4.01
C LEU A 182 0.97 5.46 2.82
#